data_AF-A0A7K3DWU6-F1
#
_entry.id   AF-A0A7K3DWU6-F1
#
_cell.length_a   1.000
_cell.length_b   1.000
_cell.length_c   1.000
_cell.angle_alpha   90.00
_cell.angle_beta   90.00
_cell.angle_gamma   90.00
#
_symmetry.space_group_name_H-M   'P 1'
#
loop_
_entity.id
_entity.type
_entity.pdbx_description
1 polymer ?
#
loop_
_entity_poly.entity_id
_entity_poly.type
_entity_poly.pdbx_seq_one_letter_code
_entity_poly.pdbx_strand_id
1 'polypeptide(L)'
;LAVAGYEKEAVSLLRGLLDAAEAFGHRLPEMYAGEQRTVGSAPVPHPAACRPAAVAAAGGVHLLVALAGVRPDAPARTVALSPMRSAPLGEIGLTGLQIAGQAFAVRVTRLGLAMVEEAADGLQLGV
;
A
#
# COMPACT_ATOMS: atom_id res chain seq x y z
N LEU A 1 -8.43 -3.15 -6.09
CA LEU A 1 -7.70 -3.05 -7.39
C LEU A 1 -6.57 -4.07 -7.47
N ALA A 2 -5.54 -3.99 -6.62
CA ALA A 2 -4.42 -4.93 -6.60
C ALA A 2 -4.84 -6.42 -6.52
N VAL A 3 -5.66 -6.79 -5.53
CA VAL A 3 -6.13 -8.18 -5.35
C VAL A 3 -6.93 -8.69 -6.56
N ALA A 4 -7.68 -7.80 -7.20
CA ALA A 4 -8.53 -8.12 -8.35
C ALA A 4 -7.79 -8.08 -9.70
N GLY A 5 -6.47 -7.82 -9.72
CA GLY A 5 -5.67 -7.81 -10.94
C GLY A 5 -5.74 -6.51 -11.77
N TYR A 6 -6.41 -5.47 -11.26
CA TYR A 6 -6.49 -4.14 -11.91
C TYR A 6 -5.25 -3.30 -11.60
N GLU A 7 -4.08 -3.76 -12.10
CA GLU A 7 -2.79 -3.14 -11.79
C GLU A 7 -2.67 -1.73 -12.37
N LYS A 8 -3.16 -1.50 -13.60
CA LYS A 8 -3.06 -0.18 -14.26
C LYS A 8 -3.80 0.89 -13.47
N GLU A 9 -5.00 0.56 -13.01
CA GLU A 9 -5.86 1.40 -12.21
C GLU A 9 -5.26 1.64 -10.82
N ALA A 10 -4.70 0.59 -10.20
CA ALA A 10 -4.01 0.71 -8.92
C ALA A 10 -2.78 1.64 -9.01
N VAL A 11 -1.97 1.52 -10.07
CA VAL A 11 -0.82 2.40 -10.30
C VAL A 11 -1.26 3.83 -10.59
N SER A 12 -2.33 4.02 -11.36
CA SER A 12 -2.91 5.35 -11.61
C SER A 12 -3.35 6.03 -10.31
N LEU A 13 -4.07 5.29 -9.46
CA LEU A 13 -4.51 5.77 -8.15
C LEU A 13 -3.32 6.10 -7.23
N LEU A 14 -2.30 5.24 -7.19
CA LEU A 14 -1.08 5.46 -6.43
C LEU A 14 -0.40 6.78 -6.83
N ARG A 15 -0.22 7.01 -8.14
CA ARG A 15 0.38 8.26 -8.65
C ARG A 15 -0.44 9.48 -8.23
N GLY A 16 -1.75 9.42 -8.39
CA GLY A 16 -2.64 10.50 -7.97
C GLY A 16 -2.53 10.81 -6.47
N LEU A 17 -2.41 9.78 -5.63
CA LEU A 17 -2.25 9.97 -4.19
C LEU A 17 -0.88 10.54 -3.80
N LEU A 18 0.20 10.11 -4.46
CA LEU A 18 1.55 10.64 -4.22
C LEU A 18 1.63 12.12 -4.60
N ASP A 19 1.08 12.49 -5.76
CA ASP A 19 1.01 13.88 -6.21
C ASP A 19 0.15 14.73 -5.24
N ALA A 20 -0.96 14.17 -4.73
CA ALA A 20 -1.78 14.84 -3.74
C ALA A 20 -1.04 15.02 -2.40
N ALA A 21 -0.27 14.00 -1.98
CA ALA A 21 0.55 14.09 -0.79
C ALA A 21 1.58 15.23 -0.91
N GLU A 22 2.25 15.36 -2.05
CA GLU A 22 3.18 16.46 -2.32
C GLU A 22 2.50 17.83 -2.22
N ALA A 23 1.34 18.00 -2.85
CA ALA A 23 0.56 19.24 -2.78
C ALA A 23 0.12 19.62 -1.35
N PHE A 24 -0.05 18.64 -0.47
CA PHE A 24 -0.38 18.85 0.95
C PHE A 24 0.84 18.84 1.88
N GLY A 25 2.07 18.89 1.37
CA GLY A 25 3.30 18.90 2.17
C GLY A 25 3.51 17.58 2.94
N HIS A 26 3.17 16.46 2.31
CA HIS A 26 3.18 15.09 2.85
C HIS A 26 2.31 14.90 4.09
N ARG A 27 1.30 15.77 4.27
CA ARG A 27 0.33 15.74 5.37
C ARG A 27 -1.08 15.69 4.80
N LEU A 28 -1.39 14.56 4.15
CA LEU A 28 -2.70 14.29 3.53
C LEU A 28 -3.84 14.51 4.55
N PRO A 29 -4.90 15.25 4.18
CA PRO A 29 -6.12 15.32 4.97
C PRO A 29 -6.87 13.99 4.97
N GLU A 30 -7.81 13.86 5.89
CA GLU A 30 -8.79 12.77 5.88
C GLU A 30 -9.57 12.69 4.56
N MET A 31 -9.90 13.85 3.98
CA MET A 31 -10.60 13.96 2.70
C MET A 31 -10.27 15.27 1.98
N TYR A 32 -10.36 15.24 0.64
CA TYR A 32 -10.17 16.39 -0.24
C TYR A 32 -11.08 16.24 -1.47
N ALA A 33 -11.26 17.31 -2.25
CA ALA A 33 -12.16 17.33 -3.39
C ALA A 33 -11.82 16.24 -4.41
N GLY A 34 -12.85 15.55 -4.90
CA GLY A 34 -12.76 14.50 -5.92
C GLY A 34 -12.86 15.02 -7.35
N GLU A 35 -12.57 16.31 -7.58
CA GLU A 35 -12.65 16.94 -8.89
C GLU A 35 -11.66 16.33 -9.88
N GLN A 36 -12.03 16.30 -11.16
CA GLN A 36 -11.14 15.81 -12.21
C GLN A 36 -9.90 16.70 -12.27
N ARG A 37 -8.72 16.07 -12.19
CA ARG A 37 -7.45 16.76 -12.34
C ARG A 37 -7.34 17.38 -13.74
N THR A 38 -6.98 18.65 -13.79
CA THR A 38 -6.67 19.39 -15.01
C THR A 38 -5.25 19.96 -14.92
N VAL A 39 -4.73 20.45 -16.05
CA VAL A 39 -3.41 21.09 -16.08
C VAL A 39 -3.43 22.31 -15.16
N GLY A 40 -2.54 22.33 -14.17
CA GLY A 40 -2.43 23.42 -13.19
C GLY A 40 -3.36 23.32 -11.97
N SER A 41 -4.25 22.32 -11.90
CA SER A 41 -5.09 22.10 -10.71
C SER A 41 -4.28 21.50 -9.55
N ALA A 42 -4.62 21.88 -8.32
CA ALA A 42 -4.16 21.26 -7.09
C ALA A 42 -5.34 20.66 -6.31
N PRO A 43 -5.14 19.59 -5.51
CA PRO A 43 -6.20 19.04 -4.68
C PRO A 43 -6.66 20.07 -3.64
N VAL A 44 -7.98 20.25 -3.53
CA VAL A 44 -8.57 21.22 -2.61
C VAL A 44 -8.99 20.51 -1.33
N PRO A 45 -8.51 20.92 -0.15
CA PRO A 45 -8.90 20.27 1.10
C PRO A 45 -10.39 20.52 1.39
N HIS A 46 -11.07 19.52 1.96
CA HIS A 46 -12.43 19.73 2.44
C HIS A 46 -12.40 20.63 3.69
N PRO A 47 -13.30 21.62 3.85
CA PRO A 47 -13.27 22.55 4.98
C PRO A 47 -13.34 21.88 6.36
N ALA A 48 -14.04 20.75 6.46
CA ALA A 48 -14.18 19.97 7.68
C ALA A 48 -13.14 18.83 7.83
N ALA A 49 -12.13 18.76 6.95
CA ALA A 49 -11.16 17.66 7.01
C ALA A 49 -10.22 17.79 8.22
N CYS A 50 -9.99 16.67 8.91
CA CYS A 50 -8.94 16.59 9.92
C CYS A 50 -7.55 16.66 9.27
N ARG A 51 -6.65 17.48 9.83
CA ARG A 51 -5.22 17.51 9.50
C ARG A 51 -4.38 17.73 10.78
N PRO A 52 -3.51 16.77 11.18
CA PRO A 52 -3.26 15.47 10.55
C PRO A 52 -4.40 14.46 10.80
N ALA A 53 -4.63 13.55 9.85
CA ALA A 53 -5.61 12.47 9.98
C ALA A 53 -4.93 11.10 10.14
N ALA A 54 -5.33 10.34 11.17
CA ALA A 54 -4.78 9.01 11.43
C ALA A 54 -5.05 8.04 10.28
N VAL A 55 -6.24 8.11 9.67
CA VAL A 55 -6.63 7.28 8.52
C VAL A 55 -5.74 7.54 7.31
N ALA A 56 -5.43 8.81 7.02
CA ALA A 56 -4.54 9.18 5.93
C ALA A 56 -3.12 8.64 6.14
N ALA A 57 -2.61 8.68 7.38
CA ALA A 57 -1.31 8.10 7.74
C ALA A 57 -1.31 6.57 7.57
N ALA A 58 -2.36 5.88 8.02
CA ALA A 58 -2.51 4.43 7.83
C ALA A 58 -2.57 4.03 6.35
N GLY A 59 -3.13 4.88 5.48
CA GLY A 59 -3.20 4.66 4.04
C GLY A 59 -1.83 4.45 3.39
N GLY A 60 -0.80 5.19 3.81
CA GLY A 60 0.56 5.02 3.28
C GLY A 60 1.14 3.62 3.55
N VAL A 61 0.96 3.12 4.77
CA VAL A 61 1.37 1.75 5.13
C VAL A 61 0.55 0.72 4.37
N HIS A 62 -0.76 0.94 4.24
CA HIS A 62 -1.64 0.03 3.50
C HIS A 62 -1.24 -0.10 2.03
N LEU A 63 -0.85 1.00 1.38
CA LEU A 63 -0.34 0.96 0.00
C LEU A 63 0.91 0.11 -0.13
N LEU A 64 1.88 0.27 0.77
CA LEU A 64 3.11 -0.52 0.73
C LEU A 64 2.81 -2.02 0.85
N VAL A 65 1.94 -2.41 1.78
CA VAL A 65 1.52 -3.81 1.98
C VAL A 65 0.77 -4.34 0.75
N ALA A 66 -0.15 -3.54 0.19
CA ALA A 66 -0.94 -3.93 -0.98
C ALA A 66 -0.09 -4.08 -2.24
N LEU A 67 0.88 -3.19 -2.47
CA LEU A 67 1.75 -3.21 -3.64
C LEU A 67 2.85 -4.29 -3.51
N ALA A 68 3.36 -4.52 -2.30
CA ALA A 68 4.21 -5.67 -1.99
C ALA A 68 3.46 -7.00 -2.16
N GLY A 69 2.13 -6.96 -2.24
CA GLY A 69 1.29 -8.10 -2.57
C GLY A 69 1.06 -9.04 -1.40
N VAL A 70 1.22 -8.57 -0.16
CA VAL A 70 1.00 -9.37 1.04
C VAL A 70 -0.49 -9.57 1.25
N ARG A 71 -0.95 -10.82 1.20
CA ARG A 71 -2.35 -11.22 1.33
C ARG A 71 -2.49 -12.16 2.54
N PRO A 72 -2.69 -11.61 3.74
CA PRO A 72 -2.86 -12.42 4.95
C PRO A 72 -4.27 -13.02 5.03
N ASP A 73 -4.36 -14.28 5.43
CA ASP A 73 -5.57 -14.95 5.92
C ASP A 73 -5.33 -15.32 7.38
N ALA A 74 -5.78 -14.45 8.29
CA ALA A 74 -5.56 -14.64 9.72
C ALA A 74 -6.30 -15.88 10.29
N PRO A 75 -7.57 -16.15 9.94
CA PRO A 75 -8.24 -17.39 10.33
C PRO A 75 -7.51 -18.66 9.88
N ALA A 76 -7.04 -18.71 8.63
CA ALA A 76 -6.31 -19.87 8.10
C ALA A 76 -4.83 -19.90 8.52
N ARG A 77 -4.33 -18.82 9.14
CA ARG A 77 -2.89 -18.60 9.43
C ARG A 77 -2.03 -18.79 8.19
N THR A 78 -2.48 -18.26 7.07
CA THR A 78 -1.72 -18.29 5.82
C THR A 78 -1.40 -16.88 5.33
N VAL A 79 -0.34 -16.76 4.53
CA VAL A 79 -0.02 -15.53 3.81
C VAL A 79 0.37 -15.87 2.38
N ALA A 80 -0.35 -15.30 1.42
CA ALA A 80 0.01 -15.37 0.01
C ALA A 80 0.78 -14.10 -0.42
N LEU A 81 1.65 -14.26 -1.41
CA LEU A 81 2.45 -13.16 -1.96
C LEU A 81 2.20 -13.03 -3.46
N SER A 82 1.68 -11.87 -3.85
CA SER A 82 1.42 -11.54 -5.25
C SER A 82 1.82 -10.08 -5.53
N PRO A 83 3.13 -9.79 -5.63
CA PRO A 83 3.63 -8.43 -5.79
C PRO A 83 3.17 -7.82 -7.11
N MET A 84 2.82 -6.54 -7.07
CA MET A 84 2.48 -5.81 -8.29
C MET A 84 3.75 -5.48 -9.07
N ARG A 85 3.89 -6.06 -10.26
CA ARG A 85 5.09 -5.88 -11.09
C ARG A 85 5.20 -4.48 -11.68
N SER A 86 4.06 -3.83 -11.90
CA SER A 86 3.99 -2.48 -12.45
C SER A 86 4.15 -1.36 -11.42
N ALA A 87 4.25 -1.70 -10.12
CA ALA A 87 4.39 -0.71 -9.07
C ALA A 87 5.78 -0.03 -9.12
N PRO A 88 5.86 1.31 -9.13
CA PRO A 88 7.11 2.05 -9.28
C PRO A 88 7.88 2.17 -7.95
N LEU A 89 8.04 1.06 -7.23
CA LEU A 89 8.59 1.07 -5.87
C LEU A 89 10.07 0.73 -5.79
N GLY A 90 10.62 0.12 -6.86
CA GLY A 90 11.96 -0.45 -6.81
C GLY A 90 12.01 -1.68 -5.91
N GLU A 91 13.07 -1.79 -5.11
CA GLU A 91 13.22 -2.86 -4.12
C GLU A 91 12.66 -2.41 -2.77
N ILE A 92 11.83 -3.24 -2.13
CA ILE A 92 11.28 -2.97 -0.81
C ILE A 92 11.50 -4.17 0.11
N GLY A 93 11.92 -3.90 1.34
CA GLY A 93 11.80 -4.85 2.46
C GLY A 93 10.73 -4.38 3.44
N LEU A 94 9.86 -5.29 3.86
CA LEU A 94 8.90 -5.09 4.94
C LEU A 94 9.23 -6.06 6.07
N THR A 95 9.61 -5.53 7.22
CA THR A 95 10.02 -6.29 8.42
C THR A 95 9.12 -5.96 9.59
N GLY A 96 9.07 -6.86 10.59
CA GLY A 96 8.27 -6.65 11.80
C GLY A 96 6.76 -6.73 11.57
N LEU A 97 6.33 -7.36 10.48
CA LEU A 97 4.91 -7.64 10.24
C LEU A 97 4.45 -8.76 11.18
N GLN A 98 3.18 -8.71 11.55
CA GLN A 98 2.52 -9.71 12.40
C GLN A 98 1.24 -10.18 11.71
N ILE A 99 1.15 -11.48 11.44
CA ILE A 99 -0.02 -12.11 10.82
C ILE A 99 -0.54 -13.16 11.79
N ALA A 100 -1.76 -12.99 12.31
CA ALA A 100 -2.31 -13.85 13.35
C ALA A 100 -1.39 -14.01 14.59
N GLY A 101 -0.63 -12.96 14.92
CA GLY A 101 0.36 -12.97 16.02
C GLY A 101 1.66 -13.72 15.71
N GLN A 102 1.90 -14.09 14.44
CA GLN A 102 3.11 -14.74 13.97
C GLN A 102 3.98 -13.73 13.19
N ALA A 103 5.28 -13.74 13.46
CA ALA A 103 6.23 -12.84 12.80
C ALA A 103 6.36 -13.16 11.31
N PHE A 104 6.45 -12.10 10.50
CA PHE A 104 6.59 -12.19 9.06
C PHE A 104 7.44 -11.04 8.51
N ALA A 105 8.31 -11.35 7.55
CA ALA A 105 9.05 -10.37 6.77
C ALA A 105 9.15 -10.79 5.31
N VAL A 106 9.09 -9.82 4.41
CA VAL A 106 9.13 -10.04 2.97
C VAL A 106 9.97 -8.97 2.28
N ARG A 107 10.76 -9.39 1.30
CA ARG A 107 11.44 -8.51 0.35
C ARG A 107 10.84 -8.68 -1.04
N VAL A 108 10.53 -7.56 -1.69
CA VAL A 108 10.20 -7.51 -3.11
C VAL A 108 11.38 -6.92 -3.85
N THR A 109 11.97 -7.70 -4.75
CA THR A 109 13.12 -7.26 -5.56
C THR A 109 12.70 -6.25 -6.62
N ARG A 110 13.68 -5.57 -7.24
CA ARG A 110 13.43 -4.66 -8.38
C ARG A 110 12.74 -5.34 -9.59
N LEU A 111 12.79 -6.66 -9.68
CA LEU A 111 12.13 -7.45 -10.73
C LEU A 111 10.69 -7.85 -10.37
N GLY A 112 10.18 -7.41 -9.21
CA GLY A 112 8.85 -7.77 -8.70
C GLY A 112 8.75 -9.19 -8.15
N LEU A 113 9.89 -9.85 -7.86
CA LEU A 113 9.91 -11.15 -7.20
C LEU A 113 9.83 -10.95 -5.68
N ALA A 114 8.88 -11.62 -5.03
CA ALA A 114 8.81 -11.66 -3.58
C ALA A 114 9.65 -12.81 -3.01
N MET A 115 10.34 -12.51 -1.92
CA MET A 115 11.14 -13.42 -1.13
C MET A 115 10.71 -13.27 0.32
N VAL A 116 10.31 -14.36 0.96
CA VAL A 116 10.04 -14.38 2.39
C VAL A 116 11.37 -14.35 3.12
N GLU A 117 11.60 -13.33 3.94
CA GLU A 117 12.81 -13.21 4.77
C GLU A 117 12.60 -13.83 6.16
N GLU A 118 11.36 -13.81 6.66
CA GLU A 118 10.96 -14.40 7.93
C GLU A 118 9.53 -14.91 7.84
N ALA A 119 9.29 -16.12 8.32
CA ALA A 119 7.96 -16.65 8.59
C ALA A 119 8.07 -17.58 9.80
N ALA A 120 7.35 -17.26 10.89
CA ALA A 120 7.32 -18.12 12.07
C ALA A 120 6.62 -19.46 11.75
N ASP A 121 6.98 -20.54 12.45
CA ASP A 121 6.48 -21.91 12.22
C ASP A 121 4.95 -22.02 12.21
N GLY A 122 4.26 -21.12 12.92
CA GLY A 122 2.80 -21.05 12.98
C GLY A 122 2.12 -20.40 11.78
N LEU A 123 2.88 -19.94 10.77
CA LEU A 123 2.40 -19.24 9.59
C LEU A 123 2.73 -20.02 8.31
N GLN A 124 1.71 -20.37 7.54
CA GLN A 124 1.89 -21.09 6.28
C GLN A 124 1.95 -20.13 5.10
N LEU A 125 2.77 -20.45 4.09
CA LEU A 125 2.75 -19.72 2.82
C LEU A 125 1.60 -20.24 1.96
N GLY A 126 0.67 -19.36 1.65
CA GLY A 126 -0.42 -19.63 0.71
C GLY A 126 0.06 -19.60 -0.74
N VAL A 127 -0.78 -20.13 -1.64
CA VAL A 127 -0.58 -20.09 -3.09
C VAL A 127 -1.16 -18.82 -3.68
#